data_AF-A0A9J7KPA9-F1
#
_entry.id   AF-A0A9J7KPA9-F1
#
_cell.length_a   1.000
_cell.length_b   1.000
_cell.length_c   1.000
_cell.angle_alpha   90.00
_cell.angle_beta   90.00
_cell.angle_gamma   90.00
#
_symmetry.space_group_name_H-M   'P 1'
#
loop_
_entity.id
_entity.type
_entity.pdbx_description
1 polymer ?
#
loop_
_entity_poly.entity_id
_entity_poly.type
_entity_poly.pdbx_seq_one_letter_code
_entity_poly.pdbx_strand_id
1 'polypeptide(L)'
;MPTLTESICCHEQDRVSEKRDGLQCIVQHPGFEPVCLNEYGLEVAHINYQDQYGENLGNEWKRYTAYRQFVRWCYGHLGKEIRVPLPACVVSTIRRAFSSPNYTGFMENRE
;
A
#
# COMPACT_ATOMS: atom_id res chain seq x y z
N MET A 1 -4.56 -1.89 17.08
CA MET A 1 -4.07 -0.50 17.30
C MET A 1 -3.02 -0.23 16.24
N PRO A 2 -3.05 0.90 15.51
CA PRO A 2 -1.94 1.23 14.63
C PRO A 2 -0.69 1.44 15.47
N THR A 3 0.44 0.86 15.07
CA THR A 3 1.73 1.10 15.73
C THR A 3 2.22 2.51 15.39
N LEU A 4 3.07 3.13 16.22
CA LEU A 4 3.59 4.50 15.98
C LEU A 4 4.18 4.66 14.57
N THR A 5 4.79 3.60 14.04
CA THR A 5 5.34 3.51 12.67
C THR A 5 4.27 3.62 11.56
N GLU A 6 2.99 3.34 11.85
CA GLU A 6 1.87 3.48 10.91
C GLU A 6 1.20 4.87 10.93
N SER A 7 1.70 5.80 11.76
CA SER A 7 1.12 7.13 11.93
C SER A 7 1.87 8.22 11.17
N ILE A 8 2.41 7.89 9.99
CA ILE A 8 3.15 8.84 9.15
C ILE A 8 2.19 9.52 8.17
N CYS A 9 2.35 10.83 7.99
CA CYS A 9 1.60 11.62 7.03
C CYS A 9 2.23 11.53 5.62
N CYS A 10 1.41 11.58 4.57
CA CYS A 10 1.90 11.58 3.19
C CYS A 10 2.75 12.82 2.82
N HIS A 11 2.80 13.82 3.68
CA HIS A 11 3.64 15.01 3.54
C HIS A 11 5.05 14.80 4.12
N GLU A 12 5.21 13.87 5.05
CA GLU A 12 6.46 13.64 5.79
C GLU A 12 7.43 12.68 5.07
N GLN A 13 7.00 12.11 3.94
CA GLN A 13 7.81 11.19 3.15
C GLN A 13 8.12 11.83 1.79
N ASP A 14 9.39 12.17 1.55
CA ASP A 14 9.81 12.93 0.37
C ASP A 14 9.26 12.37 -0.94
N ARG A 15 9.43 11.07 -1.19
CA ARG A 15 8.94 10.39 -2.40
C ARG A 15 7.41 10.43 -2.55
N VAL A 16 6.68 10.33 -1.43
CA VAL A 16 5.21 10.39 -1.45
C VAL A 16 4.75 11.83 -1.66
N SER A 17 5.44 12.80 -1.04
CA SER A 17 5.15 14.23 -1.20
C SER A 17 5.44 14.70 -2.62
N GLU A 18 6.52 14.21 -3.24
CA GLU A 18 6.81 14.41 -4.67
C GLU A 18 5.69 13.83 -5.54
N LYS A 19 5.25 12.58 -5.29
CA LYS A 19 4.16 11.95 -6.05
C LYS A 19 2.80 12.59 -5.88
N ARG A 20 2.56 13.26 -4.75
CA ARG A 20 1.33 13.99 -4.47
C ARG A 20 1.16 15.19 -5.40
N ASP A 21 2.23 15.70 -6.00
CA ASP A 21 2.21 16.77 -6.99
C ASP A 21 1.42 18.01 -6.52
N GLY A 22 1.69 18.44 -5.29
CA GLY A 22 1.06 19.62 -4.67
C GLY A 22 -0.37 19.43 -4.14
N LEU A 23 -1.04 18.30 -4.41
CA LEU A 23 -2.40 18.02 -3.93
C LEU A 23 -2.50 17.93 -2.41
N GLN A 24 -3.64 18.19 -1.79
CA GLN A 24 -3.72 18.23 -0.31
C GLN A 24 -3.39 16.88 0.37
N CYS A 25 -3.73 15.77 -0.28
CA CYS A 25 -3.40 14.42 0.18
C CYS A 25 -3.15 13.47 -0.99
N ILE A 26 -2.23 12.51 -0.84
CA ILE A 26 -1.90 11.54 -1.90
C ILE A 26 -3.09 10.71 -2.35
N VAL A 27 -4.07 10.45 -1.47
CA VAL A 27 -5.28 9.67 -1.83
C VAL A 27 -6.22 10.43 -2.75
N GLN A 28 -6.04 11.75 -2.91
CA GLN A 28 -6.77 12.58 -3.87
C GLN A 28 -6.11 12.58 -5.26
N HIS A 29 -4.89 12.05 -5.38
CA HIS A 29 -4.20 12.00 -6.66
C HIS A 29 -4.97 11.10 -7.63
N PRO A 30 -5.19 11.52 -8.90
CA PRO A 30 -5.99 10.75 -9.86
C PRO A 30 -5.40 9.35 -10.14
N GLY A 31 -4.09 9.19 -9.98
CA GLY A 31 -3.41 7.90 -10.05
C GLY A 31 -3.61 6.98 -8.84
N PHE A 32 -4.16 7.46 -7.72
CA PHE A 32 -4.29 6.64 -6.51
C PHE A 32 -5.33 5.52 -6.69
N GLU A 33 -6.52 5.85 -7.18
CA GLU A 33 -7.59 4.88 -7.43
C GLU A 33 -7.16 3.76 -8.40
N PRO A 34 -6.63 4.05 -9.61
CA PRO A 34 -6.28 3.00 -10.56
C PRO A 34 -5.12 2.12 -10.08
N VAL A 35 -4.23 2.66 -9.23
CA VAL A 35 -3.07 1.92 -8.70
C VAL A 35 -3.45 1.09 -7.47
N CYS A 36 -4.28 1.61 -6.58
CA CYS A 36 -4.47 1.05 -5.24
C CYS A 36 -5.87 0.49 -4.97
N LEU A 37 -6.90 0.90 -5.73
CA LEU A 37 -8.30 0.57 -5.45
C LEU A 37 -8.99 -0.17 -6.61
N ASN A 38 -8.49 -0.05 -7.84
CA ASN A 38 -9.06 -0.74 -8.99
C ASN A 38 -8.81 -2.25 -8.90
N GLU A 39 -9.88 -3.01 -8.69
CA GLU A 39 -9.80 -4.47 -8.46
C GLU A 39 -9.18 -5.23 -9.63
N TYR A 40 -9.47 -4.85 -10.87
CA TYR A 40 -8.89 -5.49 -12.06
C TYR A 40 -7.39 -5.19 -12.17
N GLY A 41 -6.98 -3.95 -11.88
CA GLY A 41 -5.57 -3.57 -11.81
C GLY A 41 -4.82 -4.34 -10.72
N LEU A 42 -5.46 -4.52 -9.57
CA LEU A 42 -4.91 -5.31 -8.47
C LEU A 42 -4.85 -6.81 -8.81
N GLU A 43 -5.83 -7.37 -9.53
CA GLU A 43 -5.81 -8.76 -9.97
C GLU A 43 -4.61 -9.03 -10.89
N VAL A 44 -4.42 -8.20 -11.91
CA VAL A 44 -3.27 -8.31 -12.82
C VAL A 44 -1.96 -8.13 -12.06
N ALA A 45 -1.88 -7.16 -11.15
CA ALA A 45 -0.71 -6.95 -10.30
C ALA A 45 -0.43 -8.18 -9.43
N HIS A 46 -1.47 -8.77 -8.84
CA HIS A 46 -1.38 -9.93 -7.98
C HIS A 46 -0.80 -11.12 -8.75
N ILE A 47 -1.32 -11.41 -9.95
CA ILE A 47 -0.81 -12.48 -10.83
C ILE A 47 0.67 -12.29 -11.15
N ASN A 48 1.08 -11.06 -11.47
CA ASN A 48 2.50 -10.76 -11.70
C ASN A 48 3.38 -10.96 -10.45
N TYR A 49 2.78 -11.06 -9.26
CA TYR A 49 3.45 -11.29 -7.99
C TYR A 49 3.29 -12.75 -7.50
N GLN A 50 2.45 -13.56 -8.15
CA GLN A 50 2.00 -14.88 -7.68
C GLN A 50 3.08 -15.97 -7.67
N ASP A 51 4.29 -15.73 -8.18
CA ASP A 51 5.45 -16.58 -7.85
C ASP A 51 5.77 -16.60 -6.33
N GLN A 52 5.05 -15.83 -5.50
CA GLN A 52 5.34 -15.66 -4.08
C GLN A 52 4.22 -16.05 -3.09
N TYR A 53 2.99 -16.41 -3.51
CA TYR A 53 1.88 -16.64 -2.56
C TYR A 53 0.88 -17.74 -2.99
N GLY A 54 0.48 -18.57 -2.03
CA GLY A 54 -0.52 -19.65 -2.19
C GLY A 54 -1.98 -19.15 -2.25
N GLU A 55 -2.95 -20.07 -2.20
CA GLU A 55 -4.38 -19.77 -2.32
C GLU A 55 -4.84 -18.69 -1.33
N ASN A 56 -5.32 -17.55 -1.86
CA ASN A 56 -5.78 -16.43 -1.06
C ASN A 56 -7.30 -16.48 -0.87
N LEU A 57 -7.74 -16.68 0.38
CA LEU A 57 -9.14 -16.54 0.79
C LEU A 57 -9.42 -15.08 1.22
N GLY A 58 -10.43 -14.43 0.63
CA GLY A 58 -10.94 -13.12 1.07
C GLY A 58 -10.27 -11.87 0.48
N ASN A 59 -10.41 -10.72 1.16
CA ASN A 59 -9.93 -9.40 0.70
C ASN A 59 -8.45 -9.09 1.03
N GLU A 60 -7.74 -10.04 1.65
CA GLU A 60 -6.37 -9.80 2.14
C GLU A 60 -5.39 -9.59 1.00
N TRP A 61 -5.49 -10.40 -0.05
CA TRP A 61 -4.64 -10.28 -1.23
C TRP A 61 -4.77 -8.91 -1.90
N LYS A 62 -5.99 -8.33 -1.94
CA LYS A 62 -6.23 -6.99 -2.49
C LYS A 62 -5.48 -5.94 -1.68
N ARG A 63 -5.57 -5.99 -0.35
CA ARG A 63 -4.84 -5.06 0.54
C ARG A 63 -3.33 -5.16 0.34
N TYR A 64 -2.77 -6.38 0.42
CA TYR A 64 -1.33 -6.57 0.28
C TYR A 64 -0.82 -6.14 -1.10
N THR A 65 -1.59 -6.45 -2.15
CA THR A 65 -1.27 -6.04 -3.52
C THR A 65 -1.34 -4.52 -3.67
N ALA A 66 -2.36 -3.87 -3.10
CA ALA A 66 -2.50 -2.42 -3.10
C ALA A 66 -1.36 -1.72 -2.35
N TYR A 67 -0.96 -2.23 -1.18
CA TYR A 67 0.19 -1.70 -0.44
C TYR A 67 1.47 -1.78 -1.27
N ARG A 68 1.70 -2.91 -1.94
CA ARG A 68 2.88 -3.12 -2.77
C ARG A 68 2.87 -2.26 -4.03
N GLN A 69 1.71 -2.11 -4.68
CA GLN A 69 1.52 -1.22 -5.82
C GLN A 69 1.77 0.24 -5.43
N PHE A 70 1.25 0.70 -4.29
CA PHE A 70 1.51 2.05 -3.79
C PHE A 70 3.01 2.33 -3.60
N VAL A 71 3.72 1.39 -2.95
CA VAL A 71 5.16 1.51 -2.74
C VAL A 71 5.90 1.51 -4.08
N ARG A 72 5.55 0.64 -5.03
CA ARG A 72 6.13 0.64 -6.37
C ARG A 72 5.88 1.93 -7.13
N TRP A 73 4.69 2.50 -6.98
CA TRP A 73 4.33 3.75 -7.64
C TRP A 73 5.16 4.93 -7.12
N CYS A 74 5.40 5.01 -5.80
CA CYS A 74 6.16 6.11 -5.21
C CYS A 74 7.68 5.91 -5.24
N TYR A 75 8.17 4.69 -5.08
CA TYR A 75 9.58 4.38 -4.87
C TYR A 75 10.21 3.54 -5.99
N GLY A 76 9.42 3.03 -6.94
CA GLY A 76 9.90 2.10 -7.96
C GLY A 76 10.22 0.72 -7.37
N HIS A 77 11.29 0.08 -7.85
CA HIS A 77 11.73 -1.22 -7.36
C HIS A 77 12.61 -1.06 -6.12
N LEU A 78 12.10 -1.49 -4.98
CA LEU A 78 12.88 -1.60 -3.74
C LEU A 78 13.56 -2.98 -3.65
N GLY A 79 14.75 -3.02 -3.04
CA GLY A 79 15.44 -4.28 -2.72
C GLY A 79 14.66 -5.13 -1.71
N LYS A 80 14.93 -6.44 -1.65
CA LYS A 80 14.18 -7.41 -0.83
C LYS A 80 14.09 -7.04 0.67
N GLU A 81 15.13 -6.39 1.18
CA GLU A 81 15.24 -6.02 2.60
C GLU A 81 14.73 -4.60 2.90
N ILE A 82 14.31 -3.82 1.90
CA ILE A 82 13.90 -2.43 2.12
C ILE A 82 12.40 -2.39 2.35
N ARG A 83 11.99 -2.19 3.62
CA ARG A 83 10.60 -1.90 4.00
C ARG A 83 10.41 -0.42 4.20
N VAL A 84 9.35 0.11 3.60
CA VAL A 84 8.96 1.52 3.74
C VAL A 84 7.57 1.57 4.38
N PRO A 85 7.39 2.34 5.46
CA PRO A 85 6.06 2.51 6.06
C PRO A 85 5.15 3.29 5.11
N LEU A 86 3.87 2.90 5.04
CA LEU A 86 2.88 3.60 4.24
C LEU A 86 2.25 4.75 5.05
N PRO A 87 1.84 5.85 4.38
CA PRO A 87 1.09 6.90 5.05
C PRO A 87 -0.22 6.40 5.67
N ALA A 88 -0.59 6.95 6.82
CA ALA A 88 -1.83 6.60 7.53
C ALA A 88 -3.09 6.80 6.67
N CYS A 89 -3.12 7.85 5.84
CA CYS A 89 -4.22 8.13 4.92
C CYS A 89 -4.39 7.03 3.86
N VAL A 90 -3.28 6.48 3.36
CA VAL A 90 -3.26 5.39 2.38
C VAL A 90 -3.74 4.09 3.02
N VAL A 91 -3.16 3.72 4.16
CA VAL A 91 -3.53 2.52 4.91
C VAL A 91 -5.03 2.53 5.24
N SER A 92 -5.53 3.65 5.77
CA SER A 92 -6.95 3.79 6.15
C SER A 92 -7.88 3.68 4.95
N THR A 93 -7.51 4.29 3.82
CA THR A 93 -8.34 4.26 2.60
C THR A 93 -8.40 2.85 2.01
N ILE A 94 -7.26 2.16 1.92
CA ILE A 94 -7.18 0.78 1.41
C ILE A 94 -7.93 -0.19 2.35
N ARG A 95 -7.78 -0.07 3.68
CA ARG A 95 -8.50 -0.93 4.64
C ARG A 95 -10.01 -0.71 4.57
N ARG A 96 -10.47 0.51 4.30
CA ARG A 96 -11.90 0.81 4.10
C ARG A 96 -12.43 0.19 2.80
N ALA A 97 -11.66 0.23 1.71
CA ALA A 97 -12.06 -0.36 0.44
C ALA A 97 -12.07 -1.91 0.50
N PHE A 98 -11.11 -2.50 1.19
CA PHE A 98 -10.93 -3.95 1.28
C PHE A 98 -10.92 -4.41 2.74
N SER A 99 -12.08 -4.43 3.37
CA SER A 99 -12.21 -4.74 4.79
C SER A 99 -11.90 -6.21 5.12
N SER A 100 -11.45 -6.46 6.36
CA SER A 100 -11.24 -7.78 6.97
C SER A 100 -11.59 -7.74 8.46
N PRO A 101 -12.03 -8.86 9.06
CA PRO A 101 -12.20 -8.97 10.50
C PRO A 101 -10.87 -8.82 11.27
N ASN A 102 -9.73 -9.17 10.65
CA ASN A 102 -8.41 -9.13 11.26
C ASN A 102 -7.46 -8.26 10.42
N TYR A 103 -6.70 -7.38 11.08
CA TYR A 103 -5.65 -6.59 10.46
C TYR A 103 -4.32 -6.78 11.20
N THR A 104 -3.29 -7.17 10.45
CA THR A 104 -1.90 -7.09 10.89
C THR A 104 -1.33 -5.72 10.53
N GLY A 105 -0.60 -5.11 11.47
CA GLY A 105 0.10 -3.84 11.27
C GLY A 105 1.45 -4.01 10.58
N PHE A 106 2.14 -2.90 10.32
CA PHE A 106 3.50 -2.90 9.79
C PHE A 106 4.44 -3.71 10.70
N MET A 107 5.14 -4.68 10.09
CA MET A 107 6.19 -5.45 10.75
C MET A 107 7.54 -4.97 10.20
N GLU A 108 8.47 -4.64 11.10
CA GLU A 108 9.87 -4.40 10.73
C GLU A 108 10.52 -5.71 10.24
N ASN A 109 11.68 -5.64 9.57
CA ASN A 109 12.39 -6.86 9.21
C ASN A 109 12.68 -7.67 10.48
N ARG A 110 12.46 -9.00 10.43
CA ARG A 110 12.96 -9.87 11.48
C ARG A 110 14.48 -9.90 11.35
N GLU A 111 15.17 -9.58 12.44
CA GLU A 111 16.61 -9.83 12.61
C GLU A 111 16.97 -11.28 12.29
#